data_AF-A0A2X1K2M9-F1
#
_entry.id   AF-A0A2X1K2M9-F1
#
_cell.length_a   1.000
_cell.length_b   1.000
_cell.length_c   1.000
_cell.angle_alpha   90.00
_cell.angle_beta   90.00
_cell.angle_gamma   90.00
#
_symmetry.space_group_name_H-M   'P 1'
#
loop_
_entity.id
_entity.type
_entity.pdbx_description
1 polymer ?
#
loop_
_entity_poly.entity_id
_entity_poly.type
_entity_poly.pdbx_seq_one_letter_code
_entity_poly.pdbx_strand_id
1 'polypeptide(L)'
;MTRATGALDTSNPRIIHDLQTPEEPHSAPGILVEALKRRRERGLTPFTVLSCDNIPDNGHVVKNAVLGMAEKRSPELAGWIKEHVSFPGTMVDRIVPAATDESLVEISQHLGVNDPCAISCEPFIQWGGGR
;
A
#
# COMPACT_ATOMS: atom_id res chain seq x y z
N MET A 1 -6.53 -8.16 3.29
CA MET A 1 -6.70 -9.09 2.17
C MET A 1 -6.63 -10.50 2.71
N THR A 2 -7.40 -11.44 2.19
CA THR A 2 -7.32 -12.84 2.62
C THR A 2 -6.03 -13.47 2.06
N ARG A 3 -5.35 -14.28 2.86
CA ARG A 3 -4.09 -14.93 2.47
C ARG A 3 -4.24 -15.90 1.28
N ALA A 4 -5.42 -16.47 1.10
CA ALA A 4 -5.67 -17.48 0.08
C ALA A 4 -6.03 -16.90 -1.30
N THR A 5 -6.73 -15.76 -1.36
CA THR A 5 -7.28 -15.24 -2.63
C THR A 5 -6.83 -13.82 -2.96
N GLY A 6 -6.13 -13.13 -2.04
CA GLY A 6 -5.80 -11.72 -2.20
C GLY A 6 -7.02 -10.79 -2.22
N ALA A 7 -8.23 -11.33 -1.99
CA ALA A 7 -9.47 -10.58 -2.01
C ALA A 7 -9.57 -9.67 -0.77
N LEU A 8 -10.42 -8.65 -0.87
CA LEU A 8 -10.77 -7.84 0.28
C LEU A 8 -11.37 -8.72 1.37
N ASP A 9 -10.80 -8.65 2.57
CA ASP A 9 -11.31 -9.36 3.73
C ASP A 9 -12.40 -8.53 4.40
N THR A 10 -13.65 -8.83 4.08
CA THR A 10 -14.83 -8.12 4.59
C THR A 10 -15.17 -8.51 6.03
N SER A 11 -14.48 -9.48 6.62
CA SER A 11 -14.61 -9.83 8.04
C SER A 11 -13.69 -8.99 8.93
N ASN A 12 -12.72 -8.28 8.35
CA ASN A 12 -11.78 -7.46 9.10
C ASN A 12 -12.48 -6.23 9.71
N PRO A 13 -12.35 -5.97 11.03
CA PRO A 13 -13.01 -4.85 11.70
C PRO A 13 -12.69 -3.48 11.09
N ARG A 14 -11.47 -3.26 10.59
CA ARG A 14 -11.11 -2.00 9.92
C ARG A 14 -11.82 -1.83 8.58
N ILE A 15 -12.02 -2.93 7.83
CA ILE A 15 -12.76 -2.88 6.57
C ILE A 15 -14.24 -2.62 6.83
N ILE A 16 -14.83 -3.27 7.84
CA ILE A 16 -16.21 -3.02 8.25
C ILE A 16 -16.39 -1.54 8.64
N HIS A 17 -15.49 -1.02 9.48
CA HIS A 17 -15.48 0.39 9.87
C HIS A 17 -15.45 1.31 8.65
N ASP A 18 -14.49 1.11 7.74
CA ASP A 18 -14.31 1.99 6.58
C ASP A 18 -15.49 1.92 5.59
N LEU A 19 -16.26 0.82 5.59
CA LEU A 19 -17.49 0.72 4.80
C LEU A 19 -18.64 1.49 5.45
N GLN A 20 -18.69 1.56 6.78
CA GLN A 20 -19.69 2.30 7.55
C GLN A 20 -19.40 3.81 7.58
N THR A 21 -18.12 4.18 7.70
CA THR A 21 -17.65 5.56 7.82
C THR A 21 -16.59 5.86 6.75
N PRO A 22 -16.98 5.90 5.46
CA PRO A 22 -16.02 5.93 4.36
C PRO A 22 -15.28 7.26 4.16
N GLU A 23 -15.68 8.32 4.86
CA GLU A 23 -15.03 9.63 4.82
C GLU A 23 -13.89 9.77 5.86
N GLU A 24 -13.81 8.83 6.81
CA GLU A 24 -12.78 8.71 7.83
C GLU A 24 -12.19 7.28 7.86
N PRO A 25 -11.54 6.83 6.78
CA PRO A 25 -11.03 5.46 6.69
C PRO A 25 -9.74 5.24 7.49
N HIS A 26 -9.57 4.04 8.03
CA HIS A 26 -8.40 3.61 8.81
C HIS A 26 -7.56 2.54 8.10
N SER A 27 -8.11 1.86 7.09
CA SER A 27 -7.40 0.86 6.30
C SER A 27 -6.77 1.47 5.05
N ALA A 28 -5.65 0.90 4.59
CA ALA A 28 -5.03 1.29 3.33
C ALA A 28 -6.00 1.30 2.13
N PRO A 29 -6.80 0.25 1.85
CA PRO A 29 -7.76 0.30 0.74
C PRO A 29 -8.86 1.35 0.95
N GLY A 30 -9.34 1.56 2.19
CA GLY A 30 -10.31 2.62 2.49
C GLY A 30 -9.76 4.02 2.19
N ILE A 31 -8.54 4.30 2.66
CA ILE A 31 -7.84 5.58 2.41
C ILE A 31 -7.64 5.81 0.92
N LEU A 32 -7.18 4.79 0.19
CA LEU A 32 -6.96 4.89 -1.27
C LEU A 32 -8.27 5.18 -2.01
N VAL A 33 -9.35 4.45 -1.71
CA VAL A 33 -10.66 4.65 -2.35
C VAL A 33 -11.22 6.04 -2.04
N GLU A 34 -11.13 6.51 -0.79
CA GLU A 34 -11.60 7.85 -0.42
C GLU A 34 -10.79 8.96 -1.09
N ALA A 35 -9.46 8.83 -1.13
CA ALA A 35 -8.61 9.78 -1.83
C ALA A 35 -8.96 9.84 -3.34
N LEU A 36 -9.16 8.69 -3.99
CA LEU A 36 -9.56 8.62 -5.40
C LEU A 36 -10.94 9.22 -5.64
N LYS A 37 -11.92 8.96 -4.76
CA LYS A 37 -13.25 9.58 -4.83
C LYS A 37 -13.14 11.11 -4.78
N ARG A 38 -12.43 11.66 -3.78
CA ARG A 38 -12.25 13.12 -3.64
C ARG A 38 -11.56 13.74 -4.85
N ARG A 39 -10.60 13.03 -5.46
CA ARG A 39 -9.94 13.51 -6.69
C ARG A 39 -10.92 13.55 -7.86
N ARG A 40 -11.71 12.48 -8.04
CA ARG A 40 -12.76 12.42 -9.07
C ARG A 40 -13.76 13.57 -8.92
N GLU A 41 -14.29 13.79 -7.73
CA GLU A 41 -15.26 14.88 -7.45
C GLU A 41 -14.70 16.27 -7.72
N ARG A 42 -13.38 16.44 -7.57
CA ARG A 42 -12.67 17.70 -7.82
C ARG A 42 -12.15 17.82 -9.27
N GLY A 43 -12.43 16.84 -10.14
CA GLY A 43 -11.94 16.82 -11.51
C GLY A 43 -10.41 16.67 -11.63
N LEU A 44 -9.75 16.07 -10.64
CA LEU A 44 -8.30 15.86 -10.62
C LEU A 44 -7.94 14.49 -11.21
N THR A 45 -6.82 14.43 -11.93
CA THR A 45 -6.25 13.19 -12.48
C THR A 45 -6.00 12.16 -11.36
N PRO A 46 -6.29 10.86 -11.52
CA PRO A 46 -5.95 9.85 -10.52
C PRO A 46 -4.44 9.70 -10.32
N PHE A 47 -4.04 9.05 -9.23
CA PHE A 47 -2.67 8.59 -9.01
C PHE A 47 -2.54 7.10 -9.30
N THR A 48 -1.33 6.64 -9.59
CA THR A 48 -0.97 5.22 -9.65
C THR A 48 -0.87 4.63 -8.25
N VAL A 49 -1.36 3.41 -8.06
CA VAL A 49 -1.19 2.65 -6.82
C VAL A 49 -0.13 1.59 -7.04
N LEU A 50 1.07 1.83 -6.52
CA LEU A 50 2.22 0.92 -6.65
C LEU A 50 2.41 0.17 -5.32
N SER A 51 2.22 -1.15 -5.33
CA SER A 51 2.60 -1.97 -4.17
C SER A 51 4.09 -2.30 -4.25
N CYS A 52 4.77 -2.21 -3.11
CA CYS A 52 6.15 -2.68 -2.91
C CYS A 52 6.19 -3.81 -1.86
N ASP A 53 5.07 -4.44 -1.56
CA ASP A 53 5.04 -5.59 -0.66
C ASP A 53 5.62 -6.82 -1.37
N ASN A 54 6.34 -7.64 -0.60
CA ASN A 54 6.89 -8.92 -1.06
C ASN A 54 5.79 -10.00 -1.10
N ILE A 55 4.84 -9.83 -2.01
CA ILE A 55 3.74 -10.75 -2.27
C ILE A 55 3.72 -11.04 -3.79
N PRO A 56 3.51 -12.31 -4.21
CA PRO A 56 3.35 -12.62 -5.62
C PRO A 56 2.22 -11.80 -6.23
N ASP A 57 2.50 -11.20 -7.39
CA ASP A 57 1.54 -10.42 -8.15
C ASP A 57 0.90 -9.25 -7.35
N ASN A 58 1.75 -8.53 -6.61
CA ASN A 58 1.34 -7.48 -5.67
C ASN A 58 0.45 -6.39 -6.29
N GLY A 59 0.66 -6.04 -7.56
CA GLY A 59 -0.15 -5.10 -8.33
C GLY A 59 -1.59 -5.57 -8.48
N HIS A 60 -1.79 -6.82 -8.89
CA HIS A 60 -3.13 -7.42 -8.98
C HIS A 60 -3.79 -7.59 -7.61
N VAL A 61 -3.01 -7.95 -6.58
CA VAL A 61 -3.50 -8.09 -5.20
C VAL A 61 -4.03 -6.75 -4.67
N VAL A 62 -3.26 -5.66 -4.79
CA VAL A 62 -3.72 -4.33 -4.34
C VAL A 62 -4.89 -3.82 -5.20
N LYS A 63 -4.88 -4.08 -6.51
CA LYS A 63 -6.01 -3.76 -7.40
C LYS A 63 -7.30 -4.43 -6.93
N ASN A 64 -7.26 -5.72 -6.61
CA ASN A 64 -8.44 -6.46 -6.15
C ASN A 64 -8.96 -5.95 -4.81
N ALA A 65 -8.08 -5.56 -3.89
CA ALA A 65 -8.48 -4.96 -2.62
C ALA A 65 -9.16 -3.60 -2.81
N VAL A 66 -8.56 -2.72 -3.62
CA VAL A 66 -9.10 -1.39 -3.90
C VAL A 66 -10.43 -1.47 -4.66
N LEU A 67 -10.52 -2.30 -5.70
CA LEU A 67 -11.76 -2.48 -6.45
C LEU A 67 -12.84 -3.15 -5.60
N GLY A 68 -12.51 -4.15 -4.79
CA GLY A 68 -13.46 -4.78 -3.88
C GLY A 68 -14.03 -3.82 -2.85
N MET A 69 -13.20 -2.90 -2.33
CA MET A 69 -13.63 -1.85 -1.40
C MET A 69 -14.51 -0.82 -2.11
N ALA A 70 -14.10 -0.39 -3.31
CA ALA A 70 -14.86 0.55 -4.12
C ALA A 70 -16.22 -0.01 -4.51
N GLU A 71 -16.30 -1.29 -4.92
CA GLU A 71 -17.55 -1.94 -5.35
C GLU A 71 -18.59 -1.97 -4.21
N LYS A 72 -18.15 -2.28 -2.99
CA LYS A 72 -19.02 -2.25 -1.81
C LYS A 72 -19.51 -0.86 -1.43
N ARG A 73 -18.78 0.18 -1.84
CA ARG A 73 -19.13 1.58 -1.57
C ARG A 73 -20.00 2.20 -2.66
N SER A 74 -19.62 2.01 -3.92
CA SER A 74 -20.29 2.53 -5.11
C SER A 74 -19.76 1.80 -6.37
N PRO A 75 -20.62 1.05 -7.08
CA PRO A 75 -20.24 0.41 -8.35
C PRO A 75 -19.72 1.39 -9.40
N GLU A 76 -20.25 2.61 -9.42
CA GLU A 76 -19.80 3.68 -10.32
C GLU A 76 -18.37 4.12 -10.01
N LEU A 77 -18.02 4.28 -8.72
CA LEU A 77 -16.66 4.59 -8.30
C LEU A 77 -15.70 3.45 -8.65
N ALA A 78 -16.12 2.20 -8.46
CA ALA A 78 -15.32 1.04 -8.82
C ALA A 78 -15.03 1.00 -10.33
N GLY A 79 -16.05 1.26 -11.16
CA GLY A 79 -15.90 1.39 -12.61
C GLY A 79 -14.90 2.48 -13.00
N TRP A 80 -15.03 3.67 -12.41
CA TRP A 80 -14.12 4.78 -12.65
C TRP A 80 -12.67 4.44 -12.25
N ILE A 81 -12.46 3.87 -11.06
CA ILE A 81 -11.13 3.45 -10.58
C ILE A 81 -10.53 2.40 -11.53
N LYS A 82 -11.31 1.41 -11.96
CA LYS A 82 -10.86 0.35 -12.86
C LYS A 82 -10.35 0.88 -14.20
N GLU A 83 -10.99 1.93 -14.71
CA GLU A 83 -10.65 2.53 -16.00
C GLU A 83 -9.49 3.53 -15.90
N HIS A 84 -9.40 4.30 -14.81
CA HIS A 84 -8.51 5.44 -14.74
C HIS A 84 -7.26 5.22 -13.86
N VAL A 85 -7.23 4.21 -12.99
CA VAL A 85 -6.12 3.96 -12.06
C VAL A 85 -5.27 2.77 -12.51
N SER A 86 -3.95 2.96 -12.53
CA SER A 86 -2.98 1.89 -12.79
C SER A 86 -2.47 1.25 -11.50
N PHE A 87 -2.23 -0.06 -11.59
CA PHE A 87 -1.78 -0.92 -10.49
C PHE A 87 -0.62 -1.82 -10.94
N PRO A 88 0.59 -1.25 -11.15
CA PRO A 88 1.72 -2.02 -11.67
C PRO A 88 2.18 -3.04 -10.63
N GLY A 89 2.60 -4.22 -11.11
CA GLY A 89 3.32 -5.17 -10.28
C GLY A 89 4.77 -4.72 -10.06
N THR A 90 5.34 -5.01 -8.91
CA THR A 90 6.77 -4.81 -8.65
C THR A 90 7.42 -6.06 -8.09
N MET A 91 8.73 -6.15 -8.27
CA MET A 91 9.59 -6.99 -7.47
C MET A 91 10.61 -6.07 -6.79
N VAL A 92 10.63 -6.11 -5.47
CA VAL A 92 11.57 -5.37 -4.64
C VAL A 92 12.34 -6.38 -3.80
N ASP A 93 13.67 -6.26 -3.79
CA ASP A 93 14.51 -7.14 -3.00
C ASP A 93 15.64 -6.34 -2.33
N ARG A 94 15.60 -6.40 -1.00
CA ARG A 94 16.62 -5.86 -0.09
C ARG A 94 16.35 -6.38 1.31
N ILE A 95 17.33 -7.04 1.92
CA ILE A 95 17.28 -7.39 3.33
C ILE A 95 17.50 -6.14 4.17
N VAL A 96 16.49 -5.82 4.98
CA VAL A 96 16.49 -4.71 5.93
C VAL A 96 16.10 -5.26 7.31
N PRO A 97 17.07 -5.58 8.18
CA PRO A 97 16.78 -5.98 9.55
C PRO A 97 16.01 -4.88 10.29
N ALA A 98 15.19 -5.27 11.26
CA ALA A 98 14.57 -4.30 12.16
C ALA A 98 15.65 -3.54 12.93
N ALA A 99 15.49 -2.21 13.06
CA ALA A 99 16.35 -1.43 13.92
C ALA A 99 16.22 -1.90 15.38
N THR A 100 17.37 -2.11 16.01
CA THR A 100 17.51 -2.34 17.45
C THR A 100 18.42 -1.27 18.04
N ASP A 101 18.38 -1.10 19.36
CA ASP A 101 19.25 -0.16 20.07
C ASP A 101 20.74 -0.45 19.78
N GLU A 102 21.12 -1.72 19.68
CA GLU A 102 22.49 -2.12 19.32
C GLU A 102 22.86 -1.65 17.92
N SER A 103 21.97 -1.84 16.93
CA SER A 103 22.22 -1.41 15.55
C SER A 103 22.33 0.11 15.43
N LEU A 104 21.55 0.87 16.21
CA LEU A 104 21.61 2.34 16.21
C LEU A 104 22.92 2.85 16.83
N VAL A 105 23.40 2.18 17.89
CA VAL A 105 24.71 2.47 18.49
C VAL A 105 25.83 2.19 17.49
N GLU A 106 25.79 1.06 16.79
CA GLU A 106 26.78 0.71 15.76
C GLU A 106 26.81 1.75 14.63
N ILE A 107 25.65 2.13 14.09
CA ILE A 107 25.54 3.16 13.05
C ILE A 107 26.09 4.50 13.56
N SER A 108 25.74 4.90 14.78
CA SER A 108 26.21 6.14 15.39
C SER A 108 27.74 6.17 15.54
N GLN A 109 28.36 5.05 15.93
CA GLN A 109 29.82 4.92 16.00
C GLN A 109 30.49 5.05 14.63
N HIS A 110 29.85 4.53 13.58
CA HIS A 110 30.37 4.60 12.21
C HIS A 110 30.19 5.99 11.57
N LEU A 111 29.06 6.65 11.82
CA LEU A 111 28.71 7.93 11.21
C LEU A 111 29.11 9.14 12.05
N GLY A 112 29.41 8.97 13.34
CA GLY A 112 29.68 10.04 14.29
C GLY A 112 28.44 10.88 14.66
N VAL A 113 27.24 10.41 14.29
CA VAL A 113 25.96 11.10 14.50
C VAL A 113 24.95 10.13 15.10
N ASN A 114 24.25 10.58 16.15
CA ASN A 114 23.12 9.85 16.70
C ASN A 114 21.86 10.17 15.89
N ASP A 115 21.39 9.22 15.08
CA ASP A 115 20.17 9.30 14.30
C ASP A 115 19.18 8.19 14.75
N PRO A 116 18.07 8.53 15.42
CA PRO A 116 17.08 7.56 15.89
C PRO A 116 16.25 6.93 14.76
N CYS A 117 16.38 7.42 13.53
CA CYS A 117 15.72 6.89 12.34
C CYS A 117 16.68 6.09 11.43
N ALA A 118 17.92 5.85 11.87
CA ALA A 118 18.90 5.13 11.07
C ALA A 118 18.51 3.65 10.88
N ILE A 119 18.81 3.14 9.68
CA ILE A 119 18.55 1.76 9.27
C ILE A 119 19.81 1.19 8.64
N SER A 120 20.23 0.02 9.10
CA SER A 120 21.25 -0.80 8.44
C SER A 120 20.57 -1.77 7.48
N CYS A 121 21.25 -2.07 6.38
CA CYS A 121 20.76 -2.95 5.32
C CYS A 121 21.92 -3.54 4.56
N GLU A 122 21.68 -4.66 3.89
CA GLU A 122 22.69 -5.25 3.02
C GLU A 122 23.02 -4.33 1.82
N PRO A 123 24.20 -4.50 1.19
CA PRO A 123 24.59 -3.71 0.01
C PRO A 123 23.81 -4.08 -1.25
N PHE A 124 23.25 -5.31 -1.33
CA PHE A 124 22.44 -5.72 -2.47
C PHE A 124 21.13 -4.92 -2.54
N ILE A 125 20.73 -4.55 -3.76
CA ILE A 125 19.49 -3.86 -4.04
C ILE A 125 18.99 -4.24 -5.43
N GLN A 126 17.73 -4.65 -5.52
CA GLN A 126 17.07 -4.89 -6.80
C GLN A 126 15.65 -4.33 -6.80
N TRP A 127 15.32 -3.63 -7.89
CA TRP A 127 13.97 -3.13 -8.14
C TRP A 127 13.60 -3.40 -9.60
N GLY A 128 12.60 -4.26 -9.81
CA GLY A 128 11.98 -4.52 -11.10
C GLY A 128 10.54 -4.01 -11.15
N GLY A 129 10.17 -3.37 -12.25
CA GLY A 129 8.78 -3.01 -12.56
C GLY A 129 8.17 -3.99 -13.56
N GLY A 130 7.01 -4.55 -13.23
CA GLY A 130 6.11 -5.15 -14.20
C GLY A 130 5.36 -4.06 -14.99
N ARG A 131 4.96 -4.37 -16.23
CA ARG A 131 4.05 -3.50 -16.98
C ARG A 131 2.64 -3.57 -16.42
#